data_AF-A0AB37CJS5-F1
#
_entry.id   AF-A0AB37CJS5-F1
#
_cell.length_a   1.000
_cell.length_b   1.000
_cell.length_c   1.000
_cell.angle_alpha   90.00
_cell.angle_beta   90.00
_cell.angle_gamma   90.00
#
_symmetry.space_group_name_H-M   'P 1'
#
loop_
_entity.id
_entity.type
_entity.pdbx_description
1 polymer ?
#
loop_
_entity_poly.entity_id
_entity_poly.type
_entity_poly.pdbx_seq_one_letter_code
_entity_poly.pdbx_strand_id
1 'polypeptide(L)'
;MEFKDFKQRLDELSRTLPSQYRDENREGVQALIPYGTAYIQFEMYLGECPNLYMVVKGQKVLERLYDYIIEAWEDDNLDYNEPNLEFSENNTVIRMSVLISNSGLLKPRTANRLKQACDQLECLLVDVDEGGAVLLNYDADEFLFNNKYVHPEGLADDPVFANCNIMLERKQ
;
A
#
# COMPACT_ATOMS: atom_id res chain seq x y z
N MET A 1 9.08 8.04 -8.87
CA MET A 1 8.80 8.04 -10.33
C MET A 1 7.75 9.09 -10.67
N GLU A 2 7.84 9.78 -11.83
CA GLU A 2 6.80 10.74 -12.26
C GLU A 2 5.45 10.03 -12.52
N PHE A 3 4.33 10.73 -12.33
CA PHE A 3 2.99 10.14 -12.49
C PHE A 3 2.76 9.48 -13.87
N LYS A 4 3.29 10.08 -14.95
CA LYS A 4 3.08 9.54 -16.31
C LYS A 4 3.74 8.16 -16.46
N ASP A 5 4.93 8.00 -15.88
CA ASP A 5 5.72 6.79 -15.94
C ASP A 5 5.07 5.72 -15.03
N PHE A 6 4.61 6.15 -13.85
CA PHE A 6 3.85 5.31 -12.93
C PHE A 6 2.58 4.75 -13.59
N LYS A 7 1.78 5.64 -14.19
CA LYS A 7 0.54 5.25 -14.87
C LYS A 7 0.81 4.29 -16.02
N GLN A 8 1.86 4.52 -16.82
CA GLN A 8 2.24 3.61 -17.89
C GLN A 8 2.64 2.24 -17.33
N ARG A 9 3.49 2.21 -16.29
CA ARG A 9 3.96 0.96 -15.70
C ARG A 9 2.81 0.15 -15.09
N LEU A 10 1.90 0.83 -14.38
CA LEU A 10 0.71 0.21 -13.82
C LEU A 10 -0.23 -0.34 -14.91
N ASP A 11 -0.39 0.36 -16.04
CA ASP A 11 -1.16 -0.12 -17.19
C ASP A 11 -0.50 -1.36 -17.83
N GLU A 12 0.84 -1.42 -17.89
CA GLU A 12 1.57 -2.62 -18.35
C GLU A 12 1.38 -3.81 -17.41
N LEU A 13 1.51 -3.60 -16.10
CA LEU A 13 1.34 -4.63 -15.08
C LEU A 13 -0.11 -5.15 -15.04
N SER A 14 -1.11 -4.28 -15.16
CA SER A 14 -2.53 -4.72 -15.17
C SER A 14 -2.85 -5.69 -16.32
N ARG A 15 -2.10 -5.66 -17.43
CA ARG A 15 -2.28 -6.60 -18.55
C ARG A 15 -1.79 -8.01 -18.25
N THR A 16 -0.91 -8.19 -17.26
CA THR A 16 -0.45 -9.51 -16.84
C THR A 16 -1.48 -10.24 -15.96
N LEU A 17 -2.52 -9.53 -15.51
CA LEU A 17 -3.60 -10.11 -14.72
C LEU A 17 -4.47 -11.09 -15.54
N PRO A 18 -5.12 -12.05 -14.87
CA PRO A 18 -6.18 -12.88 -15.45
C PRO A 18 -7.26 -12.02 -16.14
N SER A 19 -7.86 -12.55 -17.20
CA SER A 19 -8.81 -11.80 -18.04
C SER A 19 -10.01 -11.23 -17.26
N GLN A 20 -10.45 -11.93 -16.21
CA GLN A 20 -11.59 -11.51 -15.38
C GLN A 20 -11.35 -10.21 -14.60
N TYR A 21 -10.09 -9.80 -14.38
CA TYR A 21 -9.75 -8.58 -13.64
C TYR A 21 -9.18 -7.47 -14.53
N ARG A 22 -8.78 -7.81 -15.76
CA ARG A 22 -7.98 -6.94 -16.64
C ARG A 22 -8.70 -5.66 -17.04
N ASP A 23 -9.96 -5.77 -17.47
CA ASP A 23 -10.69 -4.62 -18.03
C ASP A 23 -11.04 -3.59 -16.96
N GLU A 24 -11.53 -4.06 -15.80
CA GLU A 24 -11.81 -3.22 -14.63
C GLU A 24 -10.54 -2.54 -14.10
N ASN A 25 -9.44 -3.30 -14.00
CA ASN A 25 -8.15 -2.75 -13.61
C ASN A 25 -7.69 -1.63 -14.54
N ARG A 26 -7.80 -1.87 -15.85
CA ARG A 26 -7.41 -0.90 -16.86
C ARG A 26 -8.27 0.37 -16.79
N GLU A 27 -9.58 0.24 -16.61
CA GLU A 27 -10.47 1.41 -16.44
C GLU A 27 -10.05 2.26 -15.24
N GLY A 28 -9.77 1.62 -14.10
CA GLY A 28 -9.27 2.31 -12.91
C GLY A 28 -7.97 3.07 -13.18
N VAL A 29 -6.95 2.40 -13.74
CA VAL A 29 -5.66 3.03 -14.08
C VAL A 29 -5.87 4.24 -15.00
N GLN A 30 -6.79 4.14 -15.98
CA GLN A 30 -7.08 5.26 -16.86
C GLN A 30 -7.74 6.43 -16.15
N ALA A 31 -8.54 6.17 -15.12
CA ALA A 31 -9.26 7.18 -14.36
C ALA A 31 -8.40 7.92 -13.31
N LEU A 32 -7.19 7.46 -12.99
CA LEU A 32 -6.30 8.11 -12.01
C LEU A 32 -6.09 9.61 -12.28
N ILE A 33 -6.16 10.41 -11.21
CA ILE A 33 -5.84 11.84 -11.25
C ILE A 33 -4.33 12.02 -11.06
N PRO A 34 -3.65 12.78 -11.95
CA PRO A 34 -2.25 13.13 -11.75
C PRO A 34 -2.04 13.86 -10.43
N TYR A 35 -1.19 13.29 -9.57
CA TYR A 35 -0.87 13.85 -8.25
C TYR A 35 -2.10 14.21 -7.40
N GLY A 36 -3.16 13.40 -7.49
CA GLY A 36 -4.32 13.48 -6.60
C GLY A 36 -3.97 13.14 -5.14
N THR A 37 -4.97 12.91 -4.32
CA THR A 37 -4.77 12.47 -2.93
C THR A 37 -4.54 10.96 -2.89
N ALA A 38 -3.61 10.51 -2.05
CA ALA A 38 -3.50 9.11 -1.69
C ALA A 38 -3.82 8.88 -0.22
N TYR A 39 -4.36 7.71 0.10
CA TYR A 39 -4.67 7.27 1.45
C TYR A 39 -3.93 5.96 1.71
N ILE A 40 -3.30 5.84 2.87
CA ILE A 40 -2.65 4.62 3.32
C ILE A 40 -3.39 4.17 4.57
N GLN A 41 -3.99 2.98 4.54
CA GLN A 41 -4.74 2.42 5.65
C GLN A 41 -4.06 1.15 6.17
N PHE A 42 -3.90 1.03 7.47
CA PHE A 42 -3.22 -0.12 8.07
C PHE A 42 -4.21 -1.08 8.72
N GLU A 43 -4.08 -2.37 8.40
CA GLU A 43 -4.82 -3.46 9.02
C GLU A 43 -3.90 -4.17 10.04
N MET A 44 -4.28 -4.11 11.32
CA MET A 44 -3.55 -4.85 12.37
C MET A 44 -3.78 -6.36 12.24
N TYR A 45 -4.99 -6.76 11.88
CA TYR A 45 -5.34 -8.13 11.52
C TYR A 45 -5.97 -8.19 10.13
N LEU A 46 -5.67 -9.26 9.38
CA LEU A 46 -6.20 -9.44 8.01
C LEU A 46 -7.73 -9.43 8.01
N GLY A 47 -8.32 -8.56 7.20
CA GLY A 47 -9.77 -8.43 7.06
C GLY A 47 -10.45 -7.64 8.18
N GLU A 48 -9.68 -7.04 9.10
CA GLU A 48 -10.20 -6.05 10.04
C GLU A 48 -10.46 -4.72 9.32
N CYS A 49 -11.49 -3.99 9.75
CA CYS A 49 -11.69 -2.62 9.30
C CYS A 49 -10.47 -1.77 9.68
N PRO A 50 -9.83 -1.04 8.75
CA PRO A 50 -8.66 -0.24 9.07
C PRO A 50 -9.03 0.86 10.07
N ASN A 51 -8.37 0.84 11.23
CA ASN A 51 -8.57 1.84 12.29
C ASN A 51 -7.55 2.98 12.21
N LEU A 52 -6.55 2.87 11.33
CA LEU A 52 -5.41 3.77 11.15
C LEU A 52 -5.32 4.25 9.70
N TYR A 53 -5.20 5.57 9.46
CA TYR A 53 -5.08 6.10 8.10
C TYR A 53 -4.22 7.36 7.99
N MET A 54 -3.41 7.40 6.94
CA MET A 54 -2.54 8.50 6.57
C MET A 54 -3.00 9.08 5.23
N VAL A 55 -3.02 10.41 5.13
CA VAL A 55 -3.35 11.13 3.89
C VAL A 55 -2.09 11.72 3.30
N VAL A 56 -1.77 11.28 2.10
CA VAL A 56 -0.58 11.68 1.36
C VAL A 56 -0.98 12.66 0.26
N LYS A 57 -0.35 13.83 0.27
CA LYS A 57 -0.56 14.90 -0.71
C LYS A 57 0.78 15.51 -1.11
N GLY A 58 0.82 16.07 -2.30
CA GLY A 58 2.00 16.74 -2.83
C GLY A 58 2.82 15.84 -3.74
N GLN A 59 3.28 16.43 -4.85
CA GLN A 59 3.92 15.71 -5.95
C GLN A 59 5.09 14.82 -5.48
N LYS A 60 6.08 15.39 -4.78
CA LYS A 60 7.30 14.66 -4.40
C LYS A 60 7.03 13.41 -3.57
N VAL A 61 6.07 13.49 -2.65
CA VAL A 61 5.72 12.39 -1.76
C VAL A 61 4.93 11.32 -2.49
N LEU A 62 4.01 11.74 -3.37
CA LEU A 62 3.27 10.82 -4.21
C LEU A 62 4.19 10.07 -5.18
N GLU A 63 5.22 10.72 -5.72
CA GLU A 63 6.21 10.05 -6.57
C GLU A 63 6.99 8.95 -5.84
N ARG A 64 7.22 9.08 -4.51
CA ARG A 64 7.80 8.03 -3.65
C ARG A 64 6.83 6.89 -3.40
N LEU A 65 5.57 7.23 -3.10
CA LEU A 65 4.51 6.23 -2.95
C LEU A 65 4.32 5.41 -4.23
N TYR A 66 4.41 6.05 -5.40
CA TYR A 66 4.34 5.38 -6.70
C TYR A 66 5.48 4.38 -6.91
N ASP A 67 6.72 4.74 -6.54
CA ASP A 67 7.86 3.82 -6.60
C ASP A 67 7.60 2.58 -5.75
N TYR A 68 7.16 2.78 -4.50
CA TYR A 68 6.84 1.68 -3.58
C TYR A 68 5.75 0.74 -4.11
N ILE A 69 4.68 1.30 -4.70
CA ILE A 69 3.60 0.49 -5.30
C ILE A 69 4.14 -0.42 -6.40
N ILE A 70 4.96 0.12 -7.31
CA ILE A 70 5.54 -0.65 -8.42
C ILE A 70 6.48 -1.73 -7.87
N GLU A 71 7.35 -1.38 -6.92
CA GLU A 71 8.23 -2.35 -6.27
C GLU A 71 7.43 -3.47 -5.62
N ALA A 72 6.42 -3.14 -4.80
CA ALA A 72 5.57 -4.13 -4.13
C ALA A 72 4.84 -5.05 -5.12
N TRP A 73 4.43 -4.54 -6.28
CA TRP A 73 3.83 -5.35 -7.34
C TRP A 73 4.84 -6.32 -7.96
N GLU A 74 6.00 -5.82 -8.38
CA GLU A 74 7.05 -6.62 -9.02
C GLU A 74 7.63 -7.68 -8.08
N ASP A 75 7.62 -7.36 -6.79
CA ASP A 75 8.08 -8.19 -5.70
C ASP A 75 7.09 -9.27 -5.25
N ASP A 76 5.90 -9.32 -5.86
CA ASP A 76 4.82 -10.25 -5.53
C ASP A 76 4.37 -10.09 -4.07
N ASN A 77 4.40 -8.84 -3.58
CA ASN A 77 4.00 -8.45 -2.24
C ASN A 77 2.53 -7.99 -2.16
N LEU A 78 1.78 -8.13 -3.25
CA LEU A 78 0.34 -7.87 -3.29
C LEU A 78 -0.44 -9.15 -2.97
N ASP A 79 -1.66 -9.00 -2.46
CA ASP A 79 -2.55 -10.16 -2.31
C ASP A 79 -2.85 -10.78 -3.68
N TYR A 80 -2.52 -12.08 -3.80
CA TYR A 80 -2.73 -12.88 -4.99
C TYR A 80 -4.22 -13.09 -5.31
N ASN A 81 -5.09 -12.95 -4.30
CA ASN A 81 -6.51 -13.14 -4.49
C ASN A 81 -7.19 -11.94 -5.14
N GLU A 82 -6.60 -10.74 -5.16
CA GLU A 82 -7.23 -9.55 -5.74
C GLU A 82 -6.31 -8.31 -5.67
N PRO A 83 -5.84 -7.74 -6.79
CA PRO A 83 -5.85 -6.29 -6.93
C PRO A 83 -7.32 -5.89 -7.09
N ASN A 84 -8.06 -5.90 -5.99
CA ASN A 84 -9.43 -5.42 -6.00
C ASN A 84 -9.36 -3.90 -6.07
N LEU A 85 -9.54 -3.39 -7.27
CA LEU A 85 -9.98 -2.02 -7.44
C LEU A 85 -11.38 -1.92 -6.82
N GLU A 86 -11.43 -1.67 -5.51
CA GLU A 86 -12.70 -1.49 -4.83
C GLU A 86 -13.31 -0.15 -5.25
N PHE A 87 -14.41 -0.25 -6.00
CA PHE A 87 -15.23 0.87 -6.42
C PHE A 87 -16.16 1.28 -5.27
N SER A 88 -15.79 2.33 -4.52
CA SER A 88 -16.76 2.98 -3.61
C SER A 88 -17.59 4.03 -4.37
N GLU A 89 -18.90 4.01 -4.15
CA GLU A 89 -19.90 4.84 -4.87
C GLU A 89 -19.72 6.35 -4.67
N ASN A 90 -19.01 6.80 -3.62
CA ASN A 90 -19.00 8.22 -3.23
C ASN A 90 -17.61 8.86 -3.12
N ASN A 91 -16.53 8.10 -3.26
CA ASN A 91 -15.16 8.56 -3.47
C ASN A 91 -14.39 7.36 -3.97
N THR A 92 -14.25 7.22 -5.28
CA THR A 92 -13.59 6.04 -5.80
C THR A 92 -12.09 6.23 -5.75
N VAL A 93 -11.40 5.21 -5.28
CA VAL A 93 -9.99 5.24 -4.99
C VAL A 93 -9.43 3.88 -5.41
N ILE A 94 -8.36 3.83 -6.20
CA ILE A 94 -7.70 2.56 -6.54
C ILE A 94 -7.09 2.00 -5.26
N ARG A 95 -7.69 0.93 -4.71
CA ARG A 95 -7.17 0.19 -3.55
C ARG A 95 -6.12 -0.83 -4.01
N MET A 96 -4.99 -0.85 -3.33
CA MET A 96 -3.90 -1.80 -3.51
C MET A 96 -3.52 -2.36 -2.14
N SER A 97 -3.79 -3.64 -1.94
CA SER A 97 -3.48 -4.35 -0.69
C SER A 97 -2.04 -4.86 -0.73
N VAL A 98 -1.16 -4.21 0.02
CA VAL A 98 0.25 -4.58 0.16
C VAL A 98 0.42 -5.43 1.42
N LEU A 99 0.62 -6.74 1.22
CA LEU A 99 0.81 -7.70 2.29
C LEU A 99 2.23 -7.61 2.84
N ILE A 100 2.36 -7.11 4.06
CA ILE A 100 3.65 -7.03 4.76
C ILE A 100 3.87 -8.17 5.76
N SER A 101 2.96 -9.15 5.78
CA SER A 101 3.03 -10.37 6.58
C SER A 101 2.90 -11.63 5.73
N ASN A 102 3.13 -12.80 6.32
CA ASN A 102 2.79 -14.09 5.70
C ASN A 102 1.30 -14.43 5.82
N SER A 103 0.53 -13.65 6.59
CA SER A 103 -0.92 -13.83 6.72
C SER A 103 -1.60 -13.56 5.39
N GLY A 104 -2.40 -14.51 4.90
CA GLY A 104 -3.09 -14.40 3.61
C GLY A 104 -2.29 -14.89 2.40
N LEU A 105 -0.98 -15.15 2.54
CA LEU A 105 -0.18 -15.70 1.43
C LEU A 105 -0.40 -17.21 1.28
N LEU A 106 -0.60 -17.64 0.02
CA LEU A 106 -0.65 -19.08 -0.32
C LEU A 106 0.69 -19.78 -0.07
N LYS A 107 1.81 -19.06 -0.19
CA LYS A 107 3.15 -19.55 0.11
C LYS A 107 3.87 -18.55 1.01
N PRO A 108 4.29 -18.95 2.23
CA PRO A 108 5.05 -18.08 3.10
C PRO A 108 6.36 -17.61 2.47
N ARG A 109 6.72 -16.34 2.72
CA ARG A 109 8.02 -15.77 2.40
C ARG A 109 9.10 -16.35 3.32
N THR A 110 10.34 -16.32 2.84
CA THR A 110 11.50 -16.54 3.71
C THR A 110 11.62 -15.38 4.71
N ALA A 111 12.27 -15.63 5.86
CA ALA A 111 12.49 -14.59 6.87
C ALA A 111 13.19 -13.34 6.29
N ASN A 112 14.19 -13.53 5.42
CA ASN A 112 14.89 -12.42 4.76
C ASN A 112 13.95 -11.59 3.88
N ARG A 113 13.05 -12.25 3.15
CA ARG A 113 12.12 -11.56 2.25
C ARG A 113 11.02 -10.83 3.01
N LEU A 114 10.55 -11.42 4.11
CA LEU A 114 9.62 -10.76 5.03
C LEU A 114 10.26 -9.50 5.65
N LYS A 115 11.51 -9.62 6.12
CA LYS A 115 12.26 -8.47 6.65
C LYS A 115 12.41 -7.37 5.61
N GLN A 116 12.78 -7.71 4.38
CA GLN A 116 12.93 -6.73 3.30
C GLN A 116 11.63 -5.95 3.04
N ALA A 117 10.48 -6.65 3.01
CA ALA A 117 9.18 -5.99 2.83
C ALA A 117 8.86 -5.02 3.99
N CYS A 118 9.22 -5.38 5.22
CA CYS A 118 9.07 -4.51 6.39
C CYS A 118 9.99 -3.28 6.30
N ASP A 119 11.27 -3.47 5.96
CA ASP A 119 12.25 -2.40 5.80
C ASP A 119 11.82 -1.41 4.67
N GLN A 120 11.27 -1.92 3.56
CA GLN A 120 10.74 -1.09 2.47
C GLN A 120 9.55 -0.23 2.90
N LEU A 121 8.62 -0.82 3.67
CA LEU A 121 7.49 -0.05 4.21
C LEU A 121 8.00 1.03 5.17
N GLU A 122 8.91 0.69 6.08
CA GLU A 122 9.50 1.65 7.02
C GLU A 122 10.14 2.85 6.32
N CYS A 123 10.96 2.58 5.30
CA CYS A 123 11.56 3.64 4.46
C CYS A 123 10.49 4.52 3.80
N LEU A 124 9.43 3.94 3.23
CA LEU A 124 8.33 4.70 2.65
C LEU A 124 7.70 5.63 3.69
N LEU A 125 7.46 5.14 4.91
CA LEU A 125 6.78 5.90 5.95
C LEU A 125 7.60 7.11 6.42
N VAL A 126 8.92 6.94 6.55
CA VAL A 126 9.84 8.05 6.82
C VAL A 126 9.78 9.10 5.70
N ASP A 127 9.88 8.67 4.44
CA ASP A 127 9.82 9.57 3.28
C ASP A 127 8.47 10.32 3.21
N VAL A 128 7.38 9.64 3.57
CA VAL A 128 6.03 10.20 3.54
C VAL A 128 5.79 11.20 4.66
N ASP A 129 6.34 10.94 5.84
CA ASP A 129 6.28 11.84 7.00
C ASP A 129 7.07 13.14 6.74
N GLU A 130 8.34 13.03 6.32
CA GLU A 130 9.17 14.19 5.95
C GLU A 130 8.54 15.00 4.80
N GLY A 131 7.75 14.34 3.96
CA GLY A 131 7.04 14.89 2.83
C GLY A 131 5.84 15.78 3.14
N GLY A 132 5.38 15.82 4.40
CA GLY A 132 4.21 16.60 4.82
C GLY A 132 2.87 15.86 4.64
N ALA A 133 2.87 14.54 4.78
CA ALA A 133 1.63 13.79 4.93
C ALA A 133 0.88 14.20 6.22
N VAL A 134 -0.43 14.02 6.21
CA VAL A 134 -1.28 14.30 7.37
C VAL A 134 -1.82 12.98 7.90
N LEU A 135 -1.46 12.64 9.14
CA LEU A 135 -2.12 11.59 9.88
C LEU A 135 -3.45 12.11 10.42
N LEU A 136 -4.53 11.38 10.17
CA LEU A 136 -5.87 11.81 10.53
C LEU A 136 -6.38 11.15 11.83
N ASN A 137 -5.60 10.26 12.43
CA ASN A 137 -5.98 9.57 13.67
C ASN A 137 -4.86 9.28 14.68
N TYR A 138 -3.58 9.54 14.39
CA TYR A 138 -2.46 9.40 15.35
C TYR A 138 -1.31 10.40 15.09
N ASP A 139 -0.42 10.56 16.06
CA ASP A 139 0.78 11.42 15.95
C ASP A 139 1.89 10.70 15.14
N ALA A 140 2.58 11.39 14.23
CA ALA A 140 3.59 10.78 13.35
C ALA A 140 4.78 10.22 14.11
N ASP A 141 5.14 10.90 15.20
CA ASP A 141 6.20 10.50 16.12
C ASP A 141 5.88 9.17 16.86
N GLU A 142 4.60 8.78 16.98
CA GLU A 142 4.21 7.48 17.54
C GLU A 142 4.32 6.34 16.51
N PHE A 143 4.20 6.65 15.22
CA PHE A 143 4.25 5.66 14.14
C PHE A 143 5.67 5.22 13.81
N LEU A 144 6.65 6.10 14.03
CA LEU A 144 8.03 5.82 13.65
C LEU A 144 8.54 4.52 14.28
N PHE A 145 8.34 4.25 15.57
CA PHE A 145 8.86 3.01 16.20
C PHE A 145 8.24 2.66 17.56
N ASN A 146 7.05 3.16 17.91
CA ASN A 146 6.51 2.93 19.26
C ASN A 146 5.85 1.55 19.39
N ASN A 147 6.68 0.51 19.30
CA ASN A 147 6.32 -0.83 19.71
C ASN A 147 6.87 -1.16 21.10
N LYS A 148 6.40 -0.43 22.13
CA LYS A 148 6.68 -0.78 23.54
C LYS A 148 5.94 -2.04 24.00
N TYR A 149 5.07 -2.61 23.15
CA TYR A 149 4.23 -3.77 23.48
C TYR A 149 4.58 -5.05 22.71
N VAL A 150 5.52 -5.01 21.75
CA VAL A 150 6.07 -6.21 21.08
C VAL A 150 7.55 -6.39 21.41
N HIS A 151 7.84 -6.48 22.71
CA HIS A 151 8.85 -7.42 23.19
C HIS A 151 8.23 -8.38 24.23
N PRO A 152 7.16 -9.13 23.91
CA PRO A 152 6.97 -10.40 24.57
C PRO A 152 7.99 -11.34 23.94
N GLU A 153 8.87 -11.87 24.76
CA GLU A 153 9.71 -13.02 24.44
C GLU A 153 8.81 -14.14 23.86
N GLY A 154 8.59 -14.15 22.54
CA GLY A 154 7.65 -15.08 21.89
C GLY A 154 6.92 -14.59 20.61
N LEU A 155 6.86 -13.29 20.30
CA LEU A 155 6.32 -12.77 19.03
C LEU A 155 7.38 -12.07 18.16
N ALA A 156 8.65 -12.43 18.31
CA ALA A 156 9.77 -11.79 17.62
C ALA A 156 9.75 -11.95 16.08
N ASP A 157 8.84 -12.76 15.53
CA ASP A 157 8.86 -13.19 14.14
C ASP A 157 7.60 -12.83 13.31
N ASP A 158 6.61 -12.11 13.86
CA ASP A 158 5.41 -11.68 13.11
C ASP A 158 5.31 -10.15 13.05
N PRO A 159 5.04 -9.55 11.87
CA PRO A 159 5.08 -8.11 11.68
C PRO A 159 3.89 -7.41 12.36
N VAL A 160 4.10 -6.13 12.65
CA VAL A 160 3.19 -5.26 13.43
C VAL A 160 1.85 -5.02 12.74
N PHE A 161 1.80 -5.14 11.40
CA PHE A 161 0.58 -5.08 10.62
C PHE A 161 0.48 -6.30 9.69
N ALA A 162 -0.73 -6.77 9.44
CA ALA A 162 -0.96 -7.86 8.51
C ALA A 162 -0.92 -7.39 7.04
N ASN A 163 -1.49 -6.20 6.77
CA ASN A 163 -1.68 -5.63 5.43
C ASN A 163 -1.76 -4.08 5.49
N CYS A 164 -1.45 -3.45 4.36
CA CYS A 164 -1.58 -2.02 4.15
C CYS A 164 -2.37 -1.76 2.85
N ASN A 165 -3.49 -1.03 2.93
CA ASN A 165 -4.28 -0.64 1.77
C ASN A 165 -3.88 0.75 1.29
N ILE A 166 -3.32 0.83 0.10
CA ILE A 166 -2.98 2.10 -0.54
C ILE A 166 -4.07 2.46 -1.53
N MET A 167 -4.50 3.71 -1.48
CA MET A 167 -5.73 4.17 -2.07
C MET A 167 -5.46 5.44 -2.88
N LEU A 168 -5.50 5.38 -4.23
CA LEU A 168 -5.24 6.53 -5.13
C LEU A 168 -6.49 7.18 -5.74
N GLU A 169 -6.62 8.51 -5.66
CA GLU A 169 -7.76 9.27 -6.18
C GLU A 169 -7.94 9.16 -7.72
N ARG A 170 -9.20 9.10 -8.18
CA ARG A 170 -9.57 9.07 -9.60
C ARG A 170 -10.58 10.16 -9.98
N LYS A 171 -10.75 10.41 -11.28
CA LYS A 171 -11.78 11.31 -11.82
C LYS A 171 -13.17 10.77 -11.51
N GLN A 172 -14.06 11.66 -11.08
CA GLN A 172 -15.50 11.42 -10.91
C GLN A 172 -16.19 11.27 -12.26
#